data_AF-A0A2K3JU22-F1
#
_entry.id   AF-A0A2K3JU22-F1
#
_cell.length_a   1.000
_cell.length_b   1.000
_cell.length_c   1.000
_cell.angle_alpha   90.00
_cell.angle_beta   90.00
_cell.angle_gamma   90.00
#
_symmetry.space_group_name_H-M   'P 1'
#
loop_
_entity.id
_entity.type
_entity.pdbx_description
1 polymer ?
#
loop_
_entity_poly.entity_id
_entity_poly.type
_entity_poly.pdbx_seq_one_letter_code
_entity_poly.pdbx_strand_id
1 'polypeptide(L)'
;ELAPATTGISSKPYAVILSFLVSQYSLYGYDAAAHLTEETKGADKNGPKAILGSIGIISVFGWAYILALTFSIQDFAYLYDPNNETAGAFVPAQILYDAFHGRYHNSAGAIVLLFIIWGSFFFGGLSITTSAARV
;
A
#
# COMPACT_ATOMS: atom_id res chain seq x y z
N GLU A 1 -23.57 2.24 5.58
CA GLU A 1 -24.15 1.07 6.28
C GLU A 1 -23.62 -0.16 5.54
N LEU A 2 -22.95 -1.18 6.08
CA LEU A 2 -23.04 -1.93 7.34
C LEU A 2 -21.64 -2.53 7.66
N ALA A 3 -20.81 -1.86 8.45
CA ALA A 3 -19.63 -2.53 9.02
C ALA A 3 -19.99 -3.68 10.02
N PRO A 4 -21.05 -3.58 10.85
CA PRO A 4 -21.28 -4.56 11.91
C PRO A 4 -21.83 -5.91 11.43
N ALA A 5 -22.67 -5.92 10.38
CA ALA A 5 -23.40 -7.13 9.99
C ALA A 5 -22.54 -8.17 9.29
N THR A 6 -21.49 -7.75 8.58
CA THR A 6 -20.61 -8.63 7.80
C THR A 6 -19.34 -9.02 8.54
N THR A 7 -18.87 -8.19 9.49
CA THR A 7 -17.63 -8.45 10.27
C THR A 7 -17.89 -8.97 11.68
N GLY A 8 -19.14 -8.93 12.17
CA GLY A 8 -19.51 -9.35 13.53
C GLY A 8 -19.01 -8.43 14.65
N ILE A 9 -18.30 -7.34 14.31
CA ILE A 9 -17.67 -6.43 15.26
C ILE A 9 -18.53 -5.16 15.37
N SER A 10 -19.14 -4.97 16.55
CA SER A 10 -20.00 -3.81 16.84
C SER A 10 -19.27 -2.66 17.57
N SER A 11 -18.05 -2.91 18.09
CA SER A 11 -17.31 -1.94 18.88
C SER A 11 -16.59 -0.90 18.01
N LYS A 12 -17.14 0.33 17.97
CA LYS A 12 -16.52 1.52 17.35
C LYS A 12 -15.04 1.75 17.73
N PRO A 13 -14.63 1.70 19.02
CA PRO A 13 -13.22 1.92 19.37
C PRO A 13 -12.29 0.85 18.81
N TYR A 14 -12.76 -0.40 18.73
CA TYR A 14 -11.97 -1.50 18.17
C TYR A 14 -11.76 -1.32 16.66
N ALA A 15 -12.80 -0.90 15.92
CA ALA A 15 -12.68 -0.59 14.51
C ALA A 15 -11.64 0.53 14.25
N VAL A 16 -11.62 1.58 15.07
CA VAL A 16 -10.63 2.67 14.99
C VAL A 16 -9.21 2.15 15.22
N ILE A 17 -9.00 1.32 16.24
CA ILE A 17 -7.69 0.71 16.52
C ILE A 17 -7.24 -0.17 15.35
N LEU A 18 -8.14 -0.97 14.77
CA LEU A 18 -7.82 -1.78 13.60
C LEU A 18 -7.46 -0.93 12.37
N SER A 19 -8.14 0.18 12.14
CA SER A 19 -7.77 1.10 11.05
C SER A 19 -6.36 1.68 11.24
N PHE A 20 -6.00 2.02 12.48
CA PHE A 20 -4.64 2.49 12.79
C PHE A 20 -3.60 1.38 12.64
N LEU A 21 -3.93 0.15 13.05
CA LEU A 21 -3.09 -1.02 12.90
C LEU A 21 -2.75 -1.30 11.42
N VAL A 22 -3.73 -1.21 10.52
CA VAL A 22 -3.48 -1.40 9.08
C VAL A 22 -2.62 -0.27 8.51
N SER A 23 -2.82 0.97 8.97
CA SER A 23 -2.01 2.11 8.52
C SER A 23 -0.52 1.97 8.89
N GLN A 24 -0.20 1.34 10.03
CA GLN A 24 1.19 1.16 10.45
C GLN A 24 1.96 0.20 9.52
N TYR A 25 1.25 -0.73 8.86
CA TYR A 25 1.85 -1.70 7.95
C TYR A 25 2.54 -1.02 6.78
N SER A 26 2.07 0.17 6.36
CA SER A 26 2.70 0.96 5.31
C SER A 26 4.13 1.40 5.64
N LEU A 27 4.50 1.50 6.91
CA LEU A 27 5.85 1.88 7.32
C LEU A 27 6.82 0.70 7.34
N TYR A 28 6.37 -0.55 7.18
CA TYR A 28 7.20 -1.74 7.27
C TYR A 28 8.48 -1.68 6.41
N GLY A 29 9.62 -2.12 6.97
CA GLY A 29 10.91 -2.21 6.28
C GLY A 29 11.83 -1.00 6.42
N TYR A 30 11.43 0.05 7.15
CA TYR A 30 12.28 1.22 7.42
C TYR A 30 13.57 0.89 8.19
N ASP A 31 13.54 -0.17 9.00
CA ASP A 31 14.62 -0.67 9.85
C ASP A 31 15.65 -1.51 9.09
N ALA A 32 15.34 -1.95 7.86
CA ALA A 32 16.31 -2.61 6.99
C ALA A 32 17.56 -1.74 6.75
N ALA A 33 17.41 -0.41 6.77
CA ALA A 33 18.53 0.53 6.71
C ALA A 33 19.51 0.38 7.88
N ALA A 34 19.04 -0.01 9.07
CA ALA A 34 19.89 -0.28 10.22
C ALA A 34 20.73 -1.55 10.00
N HIS A 35 20.16 -2.59 9.40
CA HIS A 35 20.88 -3.86 9.16
C HIS A 35 21.95 -3.72 8.07
N LEU A 36 21.79 -2.78 7.14
CA LEU A 36 22.76 -2.47 6.09
C LEU A 36 23.71 -1.30 6.43
N THR A 37 23.74 -0.90 7.71
CA THR A 37 24.55 0.23 8.16
C THR A 37 26.06 -0.06 8.06
N GLU A 38 26.49 -1.32 8.20
CA GLU A 38 27.91 -1.71 8.07
C GLU A 38 28.49 -1.44 6.67
N GLU A 39 27.67 -1.53 5.63
CA GLU A 39 28.06 -1.25 4.24
C GLU A 39 27.92 0.24 3.87
N THR A 40 27.40 1.07 4.78
CA THR A 40 27.11 2.49 4.54
C THR A 40 28.29 3.39 4.95
N LYS A 41 28.85 4.13 3.99
CA LYS A 41 29.85 5.16 4.29
C LYS A 41 29.26 6.24 5.21
N GLY A 42 29.88 6.49 6.36
CA GLY A 42 29.37 7.48 7.33
C GLY A 42 28.08 7.01 8.01
N ALA A 43 28.03 5.73 8.37
CA ALA A 43 26.95 5.05 9.09
C ALA A 43 26.35 5.84 10.26
N ASP A 44 27.19 6.52 11.05
CA ASP A 44 26.84 7.33 12.22
C ASP A 44 25.83 8.45 11.92
N LYS A 45 25.89 9.02 10.71
CA LYS A 45 24.98 10.09 10.26
C LYS A 45 24.01 9.63 9.20
N ASN A 46 24.44 8.74 8.32
CA ASN A 46 23.66 8.34 7.15
C ASN A 46 22.62 7.26 7.49
N GLY A 47 22.88 6.39 8.47
CA GLY A 47 21.90 5.41 8.96
C GLY A 47 20.62 6.08 9.50
N PRO A 48 20.73 6.96 10.50
CA PRO A 48 19.56 7.68 11.04
C PRO A 48 18.83 8.54 10.00
N LYS A 49 19.56 9.17 9.07
CA LYS A 49 18.96 9.94 7.98
C LYS A 49 18.18 9.07 7.00
N ALA A 50 18.69 7.87 6.68
CA ALA A 50 17.98 6.93 5.80
C ALA A 50 16.67 6.47 6.43
N ILE A 51 16.68 6.17 7.73
CA ILE A 51 15.47 5.77 8.49
C ILE A 51 14.44 6.90 8.53
N LEU A 52 14.84 8.12 8.95
CA LEU A 52 13.91 9.24 9.03
C LEU A 52 13.42 9.67 7.64
N GLY A 53 14.29 9.60 6.63
CA GLY A 53 13.96 9.89 5.24
C GLY A 53 12.95 8.90 4.66
N SER A 54 13.12 7.59 4.91
CA SER A 54 12.18 6.57 4.43
C SER A 54 10.80 6.73 5.07
N ILE A 55 10.74 6.94 6.39
CA ILE A 55 9.48 7.21 7.11
C ILE A 55 8.78 8.45 6.54
N GLY A 56 9.52 9.54 6.33
CA GLY A 56 8.98 10.79 5.79
C GLY A 56 8.43 10.63 4.37
N ILE A 57 9.20 10.02 3.46
CA ILE A 57 8.80 9.79 2.07
C ILE A 57 7.57 8.89 2.00
N ILE A 58 7.58 7.74 2.69
CA ILE A 58 6.46 6.80 2.70
C ILE A 58 5.20 7.46 3.26
N SER A 59 5.32 8.25 4.33
CA SER A 59 4.17 8.93 4.94
C SER A 59 3.53 9.93 3.96
N VAL A 60 4.33 10.76 3.29
CA VAL A 60 3.83 11.79 2.37
C VAL A 60 3.26 11.18 1.09
N PHE A 61 4.01 10.29 0.43
CA PHE A 61 3.57 9.68 -0.83
C PHE A 61 2.43 8.66 -0.60
N GLY A 62 2.49 7.89 0.48
CA GLY A 62 1.42 6.96 0.86
C GLY A 62 0.11 7.68 1.14
N TRP A 63 0.16 8.81 1.86
CA TRP A 63 -1.00 9.65 2.10
C TRP A 63 -1.57 10.24 0.80
N ALA A 64 -0.72 10.80 -0.06
CA ALA A 64 -1.15 11.34 -1.35
C ALA A 64 -1.74 10.25 -2.27
N TYR A 65 -1.18 9.04 -2.25
CA TYR A 65 -1.67 7.89 -3.00
C TYR A 65 -3.07 7.46 -2.53
N ILE A 66 -3.29 7.34 -1.22
CA ILE A 66 -4.60 6.98 -0.66
C ILE A 66 -5.64 8.06 -1.00
N LEU A 67 -5.29 9.34 -0.92
CA LEU A 67 -6.17 10.43 -1.35
C LEU A 67 -6.53 10.33 -2.83
N ALA A 68 -5.55 10.12 -3.70
CA ALA A 68 -5.78 9.97 -5.13
C ALA A 68 -6.71 8.79 -5.45
N LEU A 69 -6.51 7.64 -4.81
CA LEU A 69 -7.42 6.50 -4.93
C LEU A 69 -8.83 6.84 -4.44
N THR A 70 -8.96 7.51 -3.29
CA THR A 70 -10.25 7.88 -2.71
C THR A 70 -11.07 8.76 -3.64
N PHE A 71 -10.43 9.74 -4.29
CA PHE A 71 -11.09 10.61 -5.28
C PHE A 71 -11.36 9.92 -6.63
N SER A 72 -10.74 8.76 -6.89
CA SER A 72 -10.91 8.01 -8.14
C SER A 72 -11.98 6.92 -8.06
N ILE A 73 -12.62 6.73 -6.90
CA ILE A 73 -13.72 5.77 -6.73
C ILE A 73 -14.95 6.24 -7.53
N GLN A 74 -15.42 5.40 -8.44
CA GLN A 74 -16.61 5.66 -9.26
C GLN A 74 -17.88 5.10 -8.62
N ASP A 75 -17.88 3.80 -8.28
CA ASP A 75 -19.04 3.10 -7.69
C ASP A 75 -18.61 2.18 -6.55
N PHE A 76 -19.06 2.48 -5.33
CA PHE A 76 -18.75 1.69 -4.14
C PHE A 76 -19.34 0.28 -4.15
N ALA A 77 -20.50 0.06 -4.77
CA ALA A 77 -21.13 -1.26 -4.83
C ALA A 77 -20.38 -2.18 -5.80
N TYR A 78 -19.88 -1.63 -6.91
CA TYR A 78 -19.12 -2.38 -7.90
C TYR A 78 -17.74 -2.81 -7.41
N LEU A 79 -17.08 -2.01 -6.56
CA LEU A 79 -15.74 -2.31 -6.02
C LEU A 79 -15.65 -3.66 -5.29
N TYR A 80 -16.72 -4.04 -4.59
CA TYR A 80 -16.76 -5.25 -3.77
C TYR A 80 -17.60 -6.38 -4.39
N ASP A 81 -18.05 -6.23 -5.63
CA ASP A 81 -18.81 -7.26 -6.34
C ASP A 81 -17.89 -8.45 -6.70
N PRO A 82 -18.18 -9.68 -6.26
CA PRO A 82 -17.42 -10.86 -6.65
C PRO A 82 -17.41 -11.14 -8.16
N ASN A 83 -18.34 -10.55 -8.92
CA ASN A 83 -18.45 -10.71 -10.36
C ASN A 83 -17.68 -9.64 -11.15
N ASN A 84 -17.00 -8.70 -10.48
CA ASN A 84 -16.18 -7.70 -11.15
C ASN A 84 -14.85 -8.30 -11.67
N GLU A 85 -14.10 -7.51 -12.42
CA GLU A 85 -12.85 -7.91 -13.09
C GLU A 85 -11.74 -8.33 -12.10
N THR A 86 -11.85 -7.91 -10.84
CA THR A 86 -10.91 -8.25 -9.75
C THR A 86 -11.51 -9.18 -8.68
N ALA A 87 -12.67 -9.78 -8.96
CA ALA A 87 -13.45 -10.65 -8.07
C ALA A 87 -13.74 -10.05 -6.68
N GLY A 88 -13.81 -8.73 -6.56
CA GLY A 88 -14.03 -8.00 -5.30
C GLY A 88 -12.87 -8.12 -4.29
N ALA A 89 -11.75 -8.74 -4.67
CA ALA A 89 -10.62 -9.02 -3.78
C ALA A 89 -9.53 -7.95 -3.84
N PHE A 90 -9.32 -7.32 -5.00
CA PHE A 90 -8.25 -6.34 -5.22
C PHE A 90 -8.80 -4.94 -5.50
N VAL A 91 -9.34 -4.31 -4.45
CA VAL A 91 -9.99 -2.99 -4.53
C VAL A 91 -9.14 -1.91 -5.19
N PRO A 92 -7.83 -1.73 -4.87
CA PRO A 92 -7.02 -0.72 -5.54
C PRO A 92 -6.88 -0.99 -7.05
N ALA A 93 -6.80 -2.27 -7.45
CA ALA A 93 -6.69 -2.63 -8.85
C ALA A 93 -7.98 -2.34 -9.62
N GLN A 94 -9.15 -2.55 -8.99
CA GLN A 94 -10.44 -2.19 -9.56
C GLN A 94 -10.55 -0.68 -9.77
N ILE A 95 -10.16 0.13 -8.78
CA ILE A 95 -10.19 1.60 -8.87
C ILE A 95 -9.32 2.08 -10.05
N LEU A 96 -8.11 1.53 -10.20
CA LEU A 96 -7.22 1.83 -11.31
C LEU A 96 -7.82 1.40 -12.66
N TYR A 97 -8.44 0.22 -12.71
CA TYR A 97 -9.11 -0.29 -13.91
C TYR A 97 -10.27 0.64 -14.34
N ASP A 98 -11.17 0.96 -13.40
CA ASP A 98 -12.35 1.79 -13.63
C ASP A 98 -11.97 3.22 -14.04
N ALA A 99 -10.93 3.80 -13.42
CA ALA A 99 -10.45 5.14 -13.74
C ALA A 99 -9.91 5.23 -15.18
N PHE A 100 -9.15 4.23 -15.63
CA PHE A 100 -8.63 4.19 -17.01
C PHE A 100 -9.72 3.85 -18.03
N HIS A 101 -10.60 2.89 -17.69
CA HIS A 101 -11.70 2.50 -18.54
C HIS A 101 -12.67 3.67 -18.76
N GLY A 102 -13.04 4.39 -17.70
CA GLY A 102 -13.94 5.54 -17.77
C GLY A 102 -13.37 6.72 -18.58
N ARG A 103 -12.04 6.93 -18.58
CA ARG A 103 -11.42 8.07 -19.26
C ARG A 103 -10.97 7.80 -20.69
N TYR A 104 -10.47 6.60 -20.97
CA TYR A 104 -9.81 6.26 -22.23
C TYR A 104 -10.53 5.14 -22.99
N HIS A 105 -11.58 4.54 -22.42
CA HIS A 105 -12.24 3.34 -22.93
C HIS A 105 -11.27 2.18 -23.19
N ASN A 106 -10.10 2.20 -22.52
CA ASN A 106 -9.04 1.23 -22.68
C ASN A 106 -8.36 0.99 -21.33
N SER A 107 -8.35 -0.27 -20.90
CA SER A 107 -7.80 -0.70 -19.61
C SER A 107 -6.32 -1.09 -19.67
N ALA A 108 -5.68 -1.03 -20.84
CA ALA A 108 -4.26 -1.37 -20.99
C ALA A 108 -3.33 -0.54 -20.10
N GLY A 109 -3.63 0.76 -19.93
CA GLY A 109 -2.85 1.63 -19.05
C GLY A 109 -2.90 1.21 -17.58
N ALA A 110 -4.08 0.81 -17.10
CA ALA A 110 -4.24 0.28 -15.74
C ALA A 110 -3.45 -1.02 -15.55
N ILE A 111 -3.53 -1.94 -16.52
CA ILE A 111 -2.79 -3.21 -16.46
C ILE A 111 -1.28 -2.97 -16.37
N VAL A 112 -0.73 -2.06 -17.19
CA VAL A 112 0.71 -1.73 -17.14
C VAL A 112 1.11 -1.15 -15.78
N LEU A 113 0.31 -0.23 -15.22
CA LEU A 113 0.57 0.31 -13.88
C LEU A 113 0.53 -0.76 -12.81
N LEU A 114 -0.41 -1.70 -12.90
CA LEU A 114 -0.50 -2.82 -11.97
C LEU A 114 0.75 -3.71 -12.03
N PHE A 115 1.29 -3.99 -13.22
CA PHE A 115 2.55 -4.72 -13.34
C PHE A 115 3.73 -4.00 -12.68
N ILE A 116 3.80 -2.66 -12.82
CA ILE A 116 4.84 -1.86 -12.17
C ILE A 116 4.71 -1.93 -10.63
N ILE A 117 3.49 -1.79 -10.12
CA ILE A 117 3.19 -1.91 -8.69
C ILE A 117 3.60 -3.29 -8.19
N TRP A 118 3.17 -4.35 -8.88
CA TRP A 118 3.45 -5.73 -8.50
C TRP A 118 4.96 -6.03 -8.52
N GLY A 119 5.67 -5.57 -9.54
CA GLY A 119 7.13 -5.67 -9.61
C GLY A 119 7.82 -4.93 -8.46
N SER A 120 7.34 -3.72 -8.11
CA SER A 120 7.88 -2.94 -6.99
C SER A 120 7.70 -3.65 -5.65
N PHE A 121 6.52 -4.24 -5.40
CA PHE A 121 6.26 -5.05 -4.21
C PHE A 121 7.14 -6.30 -4.16
N PHE A 122 7.33 -6.98 -5.30
CA PHE A 122 8.18 -8.17 -5.39
C PHE A 122 9.63 -7.85 -5.04
N PHE A 123 10.24 -6.85 -5.68
CA PHE A 123 11.63 -6.46 -5.41
C PHE A 123 11.81 -5.86 -4.01
N GLY A 124 10.85 -5.07 -3.53
CA GLY A 124 10.84 -4.56 -2.16
C GLY A 124 10.79 -5.67 -1.12
N GLY A 125 9.92 -6.67 -1.32
CA GLY A 125 9.81 -7.83 -0.43
C GLY A 125 11.08 -8.68 -0.41
N LEU A 126 11.71 -8.92 -1.58
CA LEU A 126 13.00 -9.60 -1.65
C LEU A 126 14.09 -8.83 -0.90
N SER A 127 14.17 -7.51 -1.07
CA SER A 127 15.15 -6.66 -0.39
C SER A 127 15.04 -6.75 1.14
N ILE A 128 13.83 -6.68 1.68
CA ILE A 128 13.60 -6.78 3.13
C ILE A 128 13.95 -8.20 3.63
N THR A 129 13.55 -9.23 2.90
CA THR A 129 13.84 -10.63 3.26
C THR A 129 15.35 -10.90 3.28
N THR A 130 16.09 -10.40 2.28
CA THR A 130 17.55 -10.51 2.24
C THR A 130 18.21 -9.75 3.39
N SER A 131 17.70 -8.55 3.72
CA SER A 131 18.21 -7.77 4.85
C SER A 131 17.91 -8.44 6.20
N ALA A 132 16.78 -9.11 6.35
CA ALA A 132 16.41 -9.84 7.56
C ALA A 132 17.23 -11.13 7.74
N ALA A 133 17.53 -11.84 6.64
CA ALA A 133 18.33 -13.06 6.67
C ALA A 133 19.81 -12.85 7.03
N ARG A 134 20.29 -11.60 7.07
CA ARG A 134 21.65 -11.24 7.48
C ARG A 134 21.81 -11.12 9.01
N VAL A 135 20.70 -11.08 9.75
CA VAL A 135 20.66 -11.00 11.22
C VAL A 135 20.53 -12.40 11.80
#